data_AF-A0A2Z5U8F4-F1
#
_entry.id   AF-A0A2Z5U8F4-F1
#
_cell.length_a   1.000
_cell.length_b   1.000
_cell.length_c   1.000
_cell.angle_alpha   90.00
_cell.angle_beta   90.00
_cell.angle_gamma   90.00
#
_symmetry.space_group_name_H-M   'P 1'
#
loop_
_entity.id
_entity.type
_entity.pdbx_description
1 polymer ?
#
loop_
_entity_poly.entity_id
_entity_poly.type
_entity_poly.pdbx_seq_one_letter_code
_entity_poly.pdbx_strand_id
1 'polypeptide(L)'
;QKIPELTPLEVVEMFVAVFCFLKDSSDVSQLLLDDFRSLEEERVSGTEAKAALRNLVLMISSLCACGFSELRPTRANTELFQLQGFVLPQPSTPGQAVRNVQAFQVLQSVFLKSNSPALCCTILDAISSVYHADNANYFILENQNTLSQFSERIHTKNAEIQEKFFELLEFIV
;
A
#
# COMPACT_ATOMS: atom_id res chain seq x y z
N GLN A 1 -11.76 -24.41 31.88
CA GLN A 1 -12.60 -23.51 31.05
C GLN A 1 -12.13 -23.65 29.61
N LYS A 2 -12.99 -24.10 28.69
CA LYS A 2 -12.67 -24.08 27.25
C LYS A 2 -12.68 -22.63 26.80
N ILE A 3 -11.54 -22.14 26.30
CA ILE A 3 -11.45 -20.84 25.64
C ILE A 3 -12.34 -20.94 24.39
N PRO A 4 -13.32 -20.03 24.19
CA PRO A 4 -14.12 -20.05 22.97
C PRO A 4 -13.20 -19.77 21.77
N GLU A 5 -13.22 -20.67 20.78
CA GLU A 5 -12.54 -20.46 19.51
C GLU A 5 -13.22 -19.30 18.78
N LEU A 6 -12.51 -18.18 18.68
CA LEU A 6 -12.97 -17.00 17.96
C LEU A 6 -13.08 -17.33 16.46
N THR A 7 -14.20 -16.95 15.87
CA THR A 7 -14.42 -17.09 14.44
C THR A 7 -13.51 -16.14 13.67
N PRO A 8 -13.14 -16.46 12.40
CA PRO A 8 -12.31 -15.59 11.58
C PRO A 8 -12.88 -14.17 11.43
N LEU A 9 -14.20 -14.00 11.52
CA LEU A 9 -14.87 -12.70 11.49
C LEU A 9 -14.62 -11.90 12.78
N GLU A 10 -14.71 -12.54 13.95
CA GLU A 10 -14.40 -11.90 15.24
C GLU A 10 -12.92 -11.50 15.32
N VAL A 11 -12.02 -12.30 14.73
CA VAL A 11 -10.60 -11.95 14.61
C VAL A 11 -10.41 -10.70 13.74
N VAL A 12 -11.09 -10.62 12.60
CA VAL A 12 -11.04 -9.43 11.73
C VAL A 12 -11.67 -8.20 12.39
N GLU A 13 -12.79 -8.36 13.09
CA GLU A 13 -13.42 -7.27 13.86
C GLU A 13 -12.52 -6.78 15.01
N MET A 14 -11.80 -7.69 15.67
CA MET A 14 -10.78 -7.35 16.65
C MET A 14 -9.62 -6.58 15.99
N PHE A 15 -9.15 -6.98 14.81
CA PHE A 15 -8.11 -6.24 14.09
C PHE A 15 -8.59 -4.87 13.63
N VAL A 16 -9.82 -4.74 13.13
CA VAL A 16 -10.42 -3.44 12.76
C VAL A 16 -10.57 -2.53 13.99
N ALA A 17 -10.99 -3.08 15.13
CA ALA A 17 -11.07 -2.34 16.39
C ALA A 17 -9.69 -1.90 16.90
N VAL A 18 -8.67 -2.77 16.79
CA VAL A 18 -7.28 -2.43 17.07
C VAL A 18 -6.77 -1.37 16.09
N PHE A 19 -7.11 -1.43 14.80
CA PHE A 19 -6.74 -0.42 13.81
C PHE A 19 -7.39 0.94 14.07
N CYS A 20 -8.67 0.98 14.45
CA CYS A 20 -9.34 2.21 14.89
C CYS A 20 -8.68 2.76 16.17
N PHE A 21 -8.36 1.90 17.12
CA PHE A 21 -7.68 2.28 18.36
C PHE A 21 -6.26 2.80 18.13
N LEU A 22 -5.47 2.17 17.25
CA LEU A 22 -4.13 2.59 16.86
C LEU A 22 -4.14 3.92 16.10
N LYS A 23 -5.13 4.10 15.21
CA LYS A 23 -5.34 5.35 14.49
C LYS A 23 -5.66 6.50 15.44
N ASP A 24 -6.49 6.25 16.45
CA ASP A 24 -6.86 7.26 17.45
C ASP A 24 -5.77 7.47 18.52
N SER A 25 -4.91 6.47 18.77
CA SER A 25 -3.82 6.53 19.76
C SER A 25 -2.47 6.97 19.20
N SER A 26 -2.34 7.02 17.87
CA SER A 26 -1.15 7.47 17.13
C SER A 26 -0.73 8.90 17.47
N ASP A 27 -1.65 9.73 17.95
CA ASP A 27 -1.36 11.10 18.38
C ASP A 27 -0.75 11.18 19.80
N VAL A 28 -0.67 10.06 20.55
CA VAL A 28 -0.41 10.11 22.00
C VAL A 28 0.67 9.14 22.52
N SER A 29 1.00 8.02 21.85
CA SER A 29 1.92 7.03 22.47
C SER A 29 2.98 6.42 21.54
N GLN A 30 4.24 6.72 21.84
CA GLN A 30 5.44 6.14 21.18
C GLN A 30 5.63 4.64 21.49
N LEU A 31 4.95 4.10 22.50
CA LEU A 31 5.08 2.70 22.92
C LEU A 31 4.59 1.71 21.85
N LEU A 32 3.55 2.09 21.10
CA LEU A 32 2.98 1.28 20.01
C LEU A 32 3.94 1.17 18.82
N LEU A 33 4.73 2.21 18.55
CA LEU A 33 5.74 2.17 17.49
C LEU A 33 6.90 1.24 17.86
N ASP A 34 7.25 1.16 19.15
CA ASP A 34 8.26 0.22 19.65
C ASP A 34 7.78 -1.23 19.58
N ASP A 35 6.51 -1.51 19.87
CA ASP A 35 5.92 -2.85 19.70
C ASP A 35 5.90 -3.27 18.21
N PHE A 36 5.58 -2.35 17.29
CA PHE A 36 5.69 -2.62 15.84
C PHE A 36 7.14 -2.85 15.38
N ARG A 37 8.12 -2.23 16.05
CA ARG A 37 9.54 -2.41 15.76
C ARG A 37 10.06 -3.76 16.24
N SER A 38 9.45 -4.33 17.28
CA SER A 38 9.77 -5.66 17.80
C SER A 38 9.30 -6.81 16.88
N LEU A 39 8.41 -6.53 15.92
CA LEU A 39 7.98 -7.51 14.91
C LEU A 39 9.08 -7.86 13.88
N GLU A 40 10.27 -7.25 13.98
CA GLU A 40 11.38 -7.55 13.06
C GLU A 40 12.16 -8.84 13.36
N GLU A 41 11.92 -9.58 14.44
CA GLU A 41 12.75 -10.76 14.75
C GLU A 41 12.07 -12.01 15.31
N GLU A 42 10.74 -12.14 15.26
CA GLU A 42 10.15 -13.48 15.40
C GLU A 42 10.09 -14.18 14.04
N ARG A 43 10.90 -15.23 13.89
CA ARG A 43 10.87 -16.16 12.76
C ARG A 43 9.45 -16.71 12.57
N VAL A 44 8.59 -16.01 11.83
CA VAL A 44 7.31 -16.57 11.43
C VAL A 44 7.53 -17.52 10.25
N SER A 45 8.09 -18.70 10.54
CA SER A 45 8.26 -19.78 9.58
C SER A 45 6.94 -20.54 9.48
N GLY A 46 6.11 -20.16 8.52
CA GLY A 46 4.84 -20.84 8.25
C GLY A 46 4.20 -20.33 6.97
N THR A 47 3.65 -21.23 6.16
CA THR A 47 2.85 -20.89 4.98
C THR A 47 1.64 -20.02 5.34
N GLU A 48 1.06 -20.25 6.53
CA GLU A 48 -0.09 -19.51 7.05
C GLU A 48 0.23 -18.04 7.34
N ALA A 49 1.40 -17.74 7.90
CA ALA A 49 1.79 -16.36 8.18
C ALA A 49 2.08 -15.56 6.90
N LYS A 50 2.71 -16.20 5.91
CA LYS A 50 2.88 -15.60 4.58
C LYS A 50 1.54 -15.33 3.92
N ALA A 51 0.58 -16.25 4.07
CA ALA A 51 -0.78 -16.07 3.56
C ALA A 51 -1.52 -14.94 4.29
N ALA A 52 -1.38 -14.83 5.61
CA ALA A 52 -1.97 -13.75 6.40
C ALA A 52 -1.40 -12.38 6.01
N LEU A 53 -0.07 -12.26 5.86
CA LEU A 53 0.59 -11.04 5.38
C LEU A 53 0.12 -10.67 3.98
N ARG A 54 0.01 -11.64 3.07
CA ARG A 54 -0.54 -11.41 1.73
C ARG A 54 -1.97 -10.89 1.80
N ASN A 55 -2.83 -11.51 2.61
CA ASN A 55 -4.21 -11.05 2.78
C ASN A 55 -4.27 -9.64 3.36
N LEU A 56 -3.39 -9.30 4.30
CA LEU A 56 -3.29 -7.95 4.85
C LEU A 56 -2.91 -6.93 3.77
N VAL A 57 -1.90 -7.24 2.93
CA VAL A 57 -1.51 -6.37 1.82
C VAL A 57 -2.65 -6.20 0.81
N LEU A 58 -3.38 -7.28 0.48
CA LEU A 58 -4.56 -7.21 -0.40
C LEU A 58 -5.69 -6.37 0.21
N MET A 59 -5.93 -6.47 1.52
CA MET A 59 -6.90 -5.63 2.21
C MET A 59 -6.49 -4.15 2.15
N ILE A 60 -5.22 -3.82 2.42
CA ILE A 60 -4.73 -2.43 2.32
C ILE A 60 -4.83 -1.91 0.89
N SER A 61 -4.55 -2.74 -0.11
CA SER A 61 -4.77 -2.41 -1.52
C SER A 61 -6.24 -2.06 -1.80
N SER A 62 -7.18 -2.88 -1.33
CA SER A 62 -8.62 -2.60 -1.50
C SER A 62 -9.05 -1.31 -0.78
N LEU A 63 -8.45 -1.01 0.38
CA LEU A 63 -8.71 0.23 1.11
C LEU A 63 -8.28 1.47 0.34
N CYS A 64 -7.35 1.36 -0.62
CA CYS A 64 -6.95 2.49 -1.47
C CYS A 64 -8.14 3.02 -2.29
N ALA A 65 -9.07 2.16 -2.70
CA ALA A 65 -10.27 2.52 -3.45
C ALA A 65 -11.46 2.91 -2.55
N CYS A 66 -11.36 2.67 -1.23
CA CYS A 66 -12.39 3.01 -0.27
C CYS A 66 -12.25 4.45 0.21
N GLY A 67 -13.27 5.27 0.04
CA GLY A 67 -13.29 6.63 0.57
C GLY A 67 -14.59 7.35 0.25
N PHE A 68 -14.96 8.28 1.13
CA PHE A 68 -16.20 9.05 1.01
C PHE A 68 -16.18 10.00 -0.19
N SER A 69 -15.01 10.55 -0.52
CA SER A 69 -14.83 11.47 -1.64
C SER A 69 -13.96 10.84 -2.73
N GLU A 70 -14.34 11.06 -3.99
CA GLU A 70 -13.47 10.75 -5.12
C GLU A 70 -12.31 11.75 -5.17
N LEU A 71 -11.09 11.23 -5.11
CA LEU A 71 -9.91 12.05 -5.35
C LEU A 71 -9.78 12.29 -6.85
N ARG A 72 -9.43 13.52 -7.21
CA ARG A 72 -9.18 13.89 -8.60
C ARG A 72 -7.70 14.20 -8.79
N PRO A 73 -7.15 13.87 -9.97
CA PRO A 73 -5.80 14.29 -10.30
C PRO A 73 -5.70 15.82 -10.19
N THR A 74 -4.68 16.30 -9.48
CA THR A 74 -4.48 17.73 -9.26
C THR A 74 -3.37 18.22 -10.19
N ARG A 75 -3.60 19.32 -10.91
CA ARG A 75 -2.62 19.90 -11.86
C ARG A 75 -1.38 20.54 -11.24
N ALA A 76 -1.31 20.58 -9.90
CA ALA A 76 -0.38 21.44 -9.16
C ALA A 76 1.10 21.21 -9.50
N ASN A 77 1.49 19.99 -9.87
CA ASN A 77 2.89 19.66 -10.15
C ASN A 77 3.21 19.57 -11.66
N THR A 78 2.19 19.54 -12.54
CA THR A 78 2.35 19.20 -13.95
C THR A 78 2.43 20.43 -14.88
N GLU A 79 2.24 21.65 -14.39
CA GLU A 79 2.12 22.85 -15.25
C GLU A 79 3.38 23.19 -16.07
N LEU A 80 4.56 22.73 -15.65
CA LEU A 80 5.83 23.06 -16.30
C LEU A 80 6.21 22.14 -17.48
N PHE A 81 5.56 20.98 -17.64
CA PHE A 81 5.97 19.95 -18.62
C PHE A 81 4.81 19.33 -19.43
N GLN A 82 3.67 20.01 -19.50
CA GLN A 82 2.52 19.48 -20.25
C GLN A 82 2.76 19.48 -21.76
N LEU A 83 2.60 18.31 -22.37
CA LEU A 83 2.39 18.19 -23.81
C LEU A 83 1.17 19.01 -24.23
N GLN A 84 1.31 19.79 -25.32
CA GLN A 84 0.18 20.54 -25.87
C GLN A 84 -0.99 19.59 -26.17
N GLY A 85 -2.16 19.90 -25.59
CA GLY A 85 -3.37 19.09 -25.77
C GLY A 85 -3.54 17.92 -24.79
N PHE A 86 -2.64 17.74 -23.82
CA PHE A 86 -2.79 16.71 -22.80
C PHE A 86 -3.98 17.00 -21.88
N VAL A 87 -4.86 16.00 -21.69
CA VAL A 87 -5.99 16.05 -20.77
C VAL A 87 -5.76 15.00 -19.69
N LEU A 88 -5.84 15.43 -18.42
CA LEU A 88 -5.71 14.52 -17.29
C LEU A 88 -6.81 13.46 -17.34
N PRO A 89 -6.47 12.15 -17.31
CA PRO A 89 -7.44 11.09 -17.19
C PRO A 89 -8.35 11.32 -15.99
N GLN A 90 -9.65 11.20 -16.20
CA GLN A 90 -10.62 11.26 -15.11
C GLN A 90 -10.98 9.84 -14.67
N PRO A 91 -11.28 9.65 -13.37
CA PRO A 91 -11.85 8.40 -12.87
C PRO A 91 -12.98 7.92 -13.77
N SER A 92 -12.81 6.75 -14.38
CA SER A 92 -13.74 6.22 -15.38
C SER A 92 -14.59 5.08 -14.81
N THR A 93 -14.03 4.33 -13.85
CA THR A 93 -14.70 3.18 -13.24
C THR A 93 -15.05 3.45 -11.78
N PRO A 94 -16.35 3.47 -11.41
CA PRO A 94 -16.77 3.68 -10.02
C PRO A 94 -16.15 2.64 -9.07
N GLY A 95 -15.52 3.13 -8.00
CA GLY A 95 -14.91 2.27 -6.98
C GLY A 95 -13.58 1.62 -7.35
N GLN A 96 -12.96 1.99 -8.47
CA GLN A 96 -11.59 1.57 -8.82
C GLN A 96 -10.57 2.70 -8.66
N ALA A 97 -11.02 3.95 -8.81
CA ALA A 97 -10.15 5.09 -8.58
C ALA A 97 -9.76 5.21 -7.11
N VAL A 98 -8.51 5.61 -6.86
CA VAL A 98 -7.99 5.80 -5.51
C VAL A 98 -8.75 6.90 -4.79
N ARG A 99 -9.20 6.58 -3.57
CA ARG A 99 -9.91 7.50 -2.67
C ARG A 99 -9.20 7.67 -1.32
N ASN A 100 -8.25 6.80 -1.01
CA ASN A 100 -7.51 6.81 0.24
C ASN A 100 -6.00 6.73 -0.02
N VAL A 101 -5.38 7.89 -0.11
CA VAL A 101 -3.92 8.02 -0.27
C VAL A 101 -3.17 7.47 0.94
N GLN A 102 -3.75 7.51 2.14
CA GLN A 102 -3.09 7.04 3.37
C GLN A 102 -2.89 5.52 3.34
N ALA A 103 -3.87 4.76 2.86
CA ALA A 103 -3.73 3.32 2.66
C ALA A 103 -2.60 3.00 1.67
N PHE A 104 -2.50 3.79 0.60
CA PHE A 104 -1.41 3.66 -0.37
C PHE A 104 -0.04 3.98 0.24
N GLN A 105 0.06 5.03 1.07
CA GLN A 105 1.29 5.39 1.80
C GLN A 105 1.77 4.29 2.76
N VAL A 106 0.85 3.51 3.34
CA VAL A 106 1.21 2.33 4.15
C VAL A 106 1.96 1.32 3.30
N LEU A 107 1.45 0.99 2.10
CA LEU A 107 2.14 0.07 1.17
C LEU A 107 3.55 0.58 0.84
N GLN A 108 3.68 1.87 0.49
CA GLN A 108 4.97 2.49 0.20
C GLN A 108 5.95 2.38 1.37
N SER A 109 5.49 2.74 2.57
CA SER A 109 6.31 2.77 3.78
C SER A 109 6.81 1.37 4.14
N VAL A 110 5.96 0.35 4.03
CA VAL A 110 6.34 -1.04 4.33
C VAL A 110 7.34 -1.56 3.28
N PHE A 111 7.14 -1.25 1.99
CA PHE A 111 8.12 -1.62 0.96
C PHE A 111 9.51 -1.04 1.23
N LEU A 112 9.59 0.25 1.57
CA LEU A 112 10.87 0.92 1.83
C LEU A 112 11.59 0.37 3.06
N LYS A 113 10.85 -0.04 4.09
CA LYS A 113 11.42 -0.56 5.35
C LYS A 113 11.72 -2.06 5.32
N SER A 114 10.94 -2.87 4.59
CA SER A 114 11.11 -4.32 4.58
C SER A 114 12.19 -4.80 3.63
N ASN A 115 12.90 -5.87 3.99
CA ASN A 115 13.83 -6.59 3.12
C ASN A 115 13.36 -8.02 2.77
N SER A 116 12.15 -8.40 3.19
CA SER A 116 11.60 -9.73 2.88
C SER A 116 11.18 -9.80 1.40
N PRO A 117 11.77 -10.69 0.59
CA PRO A 117 11.44 -10.83 -0.84
C PRO A 117 9.95 -11.09 -1.07
N ALA A 118 9.38 -12.07 -0.37
CA ALA A 118 7.98 -12.43 -0.53
C ALA A 118 7.03 -11.26 -0.21
N LEU A 119 7.32 -10.50 0.86
CA LEU A 119 6.50 -9.36 1.24
C LEU A 119 6.64 -8.20 0.26
N CYS A 120 7.87 -7.85 -0.12
CA CYS A 120 8.13 -6.78 -1.07
C CYS A 120 7.51 -7.06 -2.44
N CYS A 121 7.64 -8.28 -2.95
CA CYS A 121 6.98 -8.71 -4.20
C CYS A 121 5.46 -8.57 -4.09
N THR A 122 4.87 -9.02 -2.98
CA THR A 122 3.41 -8.91 -2.75
C THR A 122 2.95 -7.45 -2.69
N ILE A 123 3.75 -6.56 -2.10
CA ILE A 123 3.45 -5.12 -2.05
C ILE A 123 3.55 -4.49 -3.44
N LEU A 124 4.58 -4.84 -4.23
CA LEU A 124 4.70 -4.36 -5.61
C LEU A 124 3.51 -4.83 -6.46
N ASP A 125 3.06 -6.07 -6.30
CA ASP A 125 1.85 -6.58 -6.97
C ASP A 125 0.60 -5.79 -6.56
N ALA A 126 0.45 -5.48 -5.28
CA ALA A 126 -0.66 -4.69 -4.78
C ALA A 126 -0.64 -3.24 -5.29
N ILE A 127 0.54 -2.62 -5.34
CA ILE A 127 0.72 -1.26 -5.90
C ILE A 127 0.44 -1.28 -7.40
N SER A 128 0.96 -2.28 -8.12
CA SER A 128 0.70 -2.47 -9.55
C SER A 128 -0.79 -2.61 -9.84
N SER A 129 -1.50 -3.44 -9.04
CA SER A 129 -2.95 -3.60 -9.12
C SER A 129 -3.70 -2.28 -8.93
N VAL A 130 -3.28 -1.44 -7.97
CA VAL A 130 -3.87 -0.10 -7.77
C VAL A 130 -3.67 0.77 -9.01
N TYR A 131 -2.49 0.78 -9.63
CA TYR A 131 -2.27 1.56 -10.85
C TYR A 131 -3.05 1.01 -12.05
N HIS A 132 -3.21 -0.31 -12.17
CA HIS A 132 -3.99 -0.94 -13.24
C HIS A 132 -5.51 -0.74 -13.09
N ALA A 133 -6.00 -0.46 -11.87
CA ALA A 133 -7.43 -0.37 -11.59
C ALA A 133 -8.12 0.80 -12.31
N ASP A 134 -7.44 1.93 -12.48
CA ASP A 134 -7.97 3.09 -13.23
C ASP A 134 -6.81 3.96 -13.74
N ASN A 135 -6.89 4.43 -14.99
CA ASN A 135 -5.88 5.28 -15.62
C ASN A 135 -5.65 6.61 -14.87
N ALA A 136 -6.63 7.08 -14.08
CA ALA A 136 -6.49 8.26 -13.25
C ALA A 136 -5.60 8.02 -12.01
N ASN A 137 -5.40 6.77 -11.59
CA ASN A 137 -4.73 6.46 -10.33
C ASN A 137 -3.28 6.90 -10.30
N TYR A 138 -2.56 6.79 -11.43
CA TYR A 138 -1.20 7.32 -11.55
C TYR A 138 -1.16 8.82 -11.19
N PHE A 139 -2.04 9.61 -11.80
CA PHE A 139 -2.07 11.06 -11.62
C PHE A 139 -2.64 11.48 -10.26
N ILE A 140 -3.55 10.70 -9.67
CA ILE A 140 -4.03 10.92 -8.29
C ILE A 140 -2.87 10.72 -7.29
N LEU A 141 -2.02 9.72 -7.54
CA LEU A 141 -0.91 9.35 -6.68
C LEU A 141 0.42 10.02 -7.04
N GLU A 142 0.46 10.89 -8.05
CA GLU A 142 1.68 11.54 -8.55
C GLU A 142 2.46 12.22 -7.42
N ASN A 143 1.76 12.95 -6.54
CA ASN A 143 2.35 13.65 -5.40
C ASN A 143 3.01 12.72 -4.36
N GLN A 144 2.77 11.40 -4.43
CA GLN A 144 3.43 10.43 -3.58
C GLN A 144 4.84 10.09 -4.07
N ASN A 145 5.24 10.51 -5.29
CA ASN A 145 6.57 10.29 -5.85
C ASN A 145 7.05 8.83 -5.72
N THR A 146 6.13 7.86 -5.81
CA THR A 146 6.36 6.44 -5.47
C THR A 146 7.55 5.86 -6.22
N LEU A 147 7.56 6.03 -7.54
CA LEU A 147 8.58 5.47 -8.42
C LEU A 147 9.94 6.09 -8.14
N SER A 148 9.99 7.41 -7.90
CA SER A 148 11.23 8.12 -7.53
C SER A 148 11.79 7.55 -6.22
N GLN A 149 10.97 7.51 -5.16
CA GLN A 149 11.40 7.02 -3.85
C GLN A 149 11.85 5.55 -3.90
N PHE A 150 11.16 4.72 -4.67
CA PHE A 150 11.52 3.30 -4.80
C PHE A 150 12.82 3.15 -5.59
N SER A 151 13.00 3.90 -6.68
CA SER A 151 14.21 3.84 -7.51
C SER A 151 15.48 4.19 -6.73
N GLU A 152 15.40 5.11 -5.77
CA GLU A 152 16.54 5.47 -4.91
C GLU A 152 17.00 4.31 -4.01
N ARG A 153 16.09 3.40 -3.65
CA ARG A 153 16.37 2.28 -2.73
C ARG A 153 16.41 0.91 -3.41
N ILE A 154 15.97 0.79 -4.66
CA ILE A 154 15.77 -0.51 -5.30
C ILE A 154 17.07 -1.31 -5.45
N HIS A 155 18.19 -0.61 -5.65
CA HIS A 155 19.53 -1.21 -5.75
C HIS A 155 19.97 -1.95 -4.48
N THR A 156 19.37 -1.67 -3.32
CA THR A 156 19.66 -2.36 -2.06
C THR A 156 18.80 -3.61 -1.85
N LYS A 157 17.81 -3.85 -2.71
CA LYS A 157 16.90 -5.01 -2.62
C LYS A 157 17.41 -6.16 -3.50
N ASN A 158 16.91 -7.38 -3.29
CA ASN A 158 17.34 -8.54 -4.07
C ASN A 158 16.90 -8.45 -5.55
N ALA A 159 17.48 -9.29 -6.42
CA ALA A 159 17.21 -9.27 -7.85
C ALA A 159 15.73 -9.46 -8.21
N GLU A 160 15.02 -10.35 -7.50
CA GLU A 160 13.60 -10.61 -7.70
C GLU A 160 12.72 -9.37 -7.47
N ILE A 161 12.99 -8.61 -6.41
CA ILE A 161 12.26 -7.35 -6.15
C ILE A 161 12.61 -6.30 -7.21
N GLN A 162 13.88 -6.23 -7.62
CA GLN A 162 14.32 -5.30 -8.67
C GLN A 162 13.56 -5.55 -9.97
N GLU A 163 13.50 -6.81 -10.42
CA GLU A 163 12.79 -7.21 -11.64
C GLU A 163 11.31 -6.80 -11.60
N LYS A 164 10.59 -7.13 -10.52
CA LYS A 164 9.19 -6.68 -10.35
C LYS A 164 9.00 -5.17 -10.34
N PHE A 165 9.95 -4.43 -9.78
CA PHE A 165 9.89 -2.98 -9.82
C PHE A 165 10.07 -2.44 -11.24
N PHE A 166 10.94 -3.05 -12.05
CA PHE A 166 11.11 -2.67 -13.45
C PHE A 166 9.88 -3.02 -14.29
N GLU A 167 9.23 -4.16 -14.05
CA GLU A 167 7.94 -4.49 -14.68
C GLU A 167 6.87 -3.43 -14.35
N LEU A 168 6.81 -2.98 -13.09
CA LEU A 168 5.92 -1.90 -12.68
C LEU A 168 6.26 -0.57 -13.39
N LEU A 169 7.54 -0.26 -13.57
CA LEU A 169 7.98 0.93 -14.30
C LEU A 169 7.61 0.85 -15.79
N GLU A 170 7.84 -0.29 -16.44
CA GLU A 170 7.49 -0.52 -17.84
C GLU A 170 5.99 -0.36 -18.10
N PHE A 171 5.15 -0.74 -17.13
CA PHE A 171 3.71 -0.51 -17.24
C PHE A 171 3.33 0.99 -17.19
N ILE A 172 4.04 1.78 -16.37
CA ILE A 172 3.66 3.18 -16.10
C ILE A 172 4.25 4.16 -17.13
N VAL A 173 5.45 3.87 -17.64
CA VAL A 173 6.21 4.76 -18.55
C VAL A 173 5.89 4.47 -20.01
#